data_AF-A0A7S0S473-F1
#
_entry.id   AF-A0A7S0S473-F1
#
_cell.length_a   1.000
_cell.length_b   1.000
_cell.length_c   1.000
_cell.angle_alpha   90.00
_cell.angle_beta   90.00
_cell.angle_gamma   90.00
#
_symmetry.space_group_name_H-M   'P 1'
#
loop_
_entity.id
_entity.type
_entity.pdbx_description
1 polymer ?
#
loop_
_entity_poly.entity_id
_entity_poly.type
_entity_poly.pdbx_seq_one_letter_code
_entity_poly.pdbx_strand_id
1 'polypeptide(L)'
;DYMAPEVLRCPFKSRPEENKDNERLHYGARVDAWAVGVLTYELLVGFPPFFDQSRTGTEERIVTKSPEYPSSLSEEAKAYIARALHKNPAERPTILEMLQHPWVDQYRARRSMRTIPSSMASPPAASGAQAAAAPAPAAPSVASKARAVATSTNIITAQGAVQAAM
;
A
#
# COMPACT_ATOMS: atom_id res chain seq x y z
N ASP A 1 14.53 -7.87 14.16
CA ASP A 1 13.28 -8.65 14.00
C ASP A 1 12.37 -8.14 12.89
N TYR A 2 12.18 -6.82 12.73
CA TYR A 2 11.30 -6.24 11.69
C TYR A 2 11.97 -5.98 10.33
N MET A 3 13.29 -6.21 10.21
CA MET A 3 13.99 -5.98 8.95
C MET A 3 13.61 -7.04 7.92
N ALA A 4 13.32 -6.61 6.70
CA ALA A 4 13.05 -7.52 5.60
C ALA A 4 14.34 -8.27 5.18
N PRO A 5 14.24 -9.50 4.64
CA PRO A 5 15.41 -10.31 4.27
C PRO A 5 16.38 -9.61 3.33
N GLU A 6 15.85 -8.83 2.39
CA GLU A 6 16.65 -8.06 1.42
C GLU A 6 17.46 -6.93 2.06
N VAL A 7 16.99 -6.35 3.17
CA VAL A 7 17.69 -5.28 3.89
C VAL A 7 18.85 -5.85 4.69
N LEU A 8 18.74 -7.10 5.18
CA LEU A 8 19.84 -7.79 5.88
C LEU A 8 21.05 -8.05 4.98
N ARG A 9 20.87 -8.03 3.65
CA ARG A 9 21.98 -8.13 2.69
C ARG A 9 22.80 -6.85 2.57
N CYS A 10 22.31 -5.73 3.10
CA CYS A 10 23.03 -4.46 3.05
C CYS A 10 24.23 -4.51 4.01
N PRO A 11 25.47 -4.39 3.49
CA PRO A 11 26.66 -4.33 4.34
C PRO A 11 26.62 -3.06 5.21
N PHE A 12 27.19 -3.16 6.40
CA PHE A 12 27.40 -2.00 7.27
C PHE A 12 28.24 -0.95 6.55
N LYS A 13 27.79 0.30 6.55
CA LYS A 13 28.55 1.43 6.00
C LYS A 13 29.54 1.92 7.04
N SER A 14 30.83 1.90 6.70
CA SER A 14 31.88 2.53 7.50
C SER A 14 32.08 3.98 7.06
N ARG A 15 31.78 4.29 5.79
CA ARG A 15 31.83 5.64 5.23
C ARG A 15 30.54 5.98 4.46
N PRO A 16 30.12 7.26 4.43
CA PRO A 16 28.85 7.64 3.79
C PRO A 16 28.77 7.31 2.30
N GLU A 17 29.89 7.36 1.58
CA GLU A 17 30.00 7.03 0.15
C GLU A 17 29.83 5.54 -0.19
N GLU A 18 30.01 4.64 0.77
CA GLU A 18 30.05 3.20 0.50
C GLU A 18 28.68 2.65 0.04
N ASN A 19 28.73 1.76 -0.96
CA ASN A 19 27.62 0.95 -1.45
C ASN A 19 26.45 1.73 -2.09
N LYS A 20 26.63 3.04 -2.38
CA LYS A 20 25.60 3.89 -3.00
C LYS A 20 25.30 3.53 -4.46
N ASP A 21 26.30 3.08 -5.20
CA ASP A 21 26.16 2.76 -6.64
C ASP A 21 25.79 1.29 -6.89
N ASN A 22 25.62 0.49 -5.83
CA ASN A 22 25.33 -0.93 -5.97
C ASN A 22 23.82 -1.17 -6.02
N GLU A 23 23.27 -1.22 -7.23
CA GLU A 23 21.86 -1.46 -7.48
C GLU A 23 21.32 -2.76 -6.86
N ARG A 24 22.18 -3.77 -6.64
CA ARG A 24 21.78 -5.05 -6.02
C ARG A 24 21.43 -4.90 -4.54
N LEU A 25 21.85 -3.81 -3.90
CA LEU A 25 21.56 -3.48 -2.51
C LEU A 25 20.38 -2.53 -2.37
N HIS A 26 19.82 -2.05 -3.49
CA HIS A 26 18.60 -1.24 -3.46
C HIS A 26 17.42 -2.12 -3.05
N TYR A 27 16.70 -1.66 -2.04
CA TYR A 27 15.41 -2.23 -1.63
C TYR A 27 14.32 -1.20 -1.88
N GLY A 28 13.12 -1.67 -2.19
CA GLY A 28 11.96 -0.81 -2.47
C GLY A 28 11.02 -0.66 -1.28
N ALA A 29 9.93 0.09 -1.46
CA ALA A 29 8.89 0.30 -0.45
C ALA A 29 8.19 -0.98 0.04
N ARG A 30 8.42 -2.14 -0.61
CA ARG A 30 7.89 -3.43 -0.15
C ARG A 30 8.53 -3.90 1.15
N VAL A 31 9.65 -3.33 1.59
CA VAL A 31 10.20 -3.58 2.93
C VAL A 31 9.24 -3.16 4.05
N ASP A 32 8.43 -2.12 3.80
CA ASP A 32 7.44 -1.66 4.77
C ASP A 32 6.28 -2.67 4.91
N ALA A 33 5.89 -3.32 3.80
CA ALA A 33 4.89 -4.39 3.81
C ALA A 33 5.33 -5.56 4.69
N TRP A 34 6.62 -5.89 4.68
CA TRP A 34 7.19 -6.89 5.58
C TRP A 34 7.08 -6.46 7.04
N ALA A 35 7.54 -5.24 7.35
CA ALA A 35 7.49 -4.71 8.70
C ALA A 35 6.06 -4.68 9.26
N VAL A 36 5.08 -4.30 8.43
CA VAL A 36 3.65 -4.36 8.77
C VAL A 36 3.19 -5.80 9.02
N GLY A 37 3.63 -6.77 8.21
CA GLY A 37 3.34 -8.18 8.44
C GLY A 37 3.88 -8.70 9.77
N VAL A 38 5.13 -8.36 10.10
CA VAL A 38 5.77 -8.74 11.37
C VAL A 38 5.02 -8.11 12.54
N LEU A 39 4.74 -6.80 12.47
CA LEU A 39 3.98 -6.09 13.51
C LEU A 39 2.58 -6.68 13.69
N THR A 40 1.90 -7.01 12.60
CA THR A 40 0.56 -7.60 12.67
C THR A 40 0.58 -8.95 13.38
N TYR A 41 1.56 -9.80 13.06
CA TYR A 41 1.75 -11.07 13.75
C TYR A 41 1.96 -10.87 15.26
N GLU A 42 2.87 -9.98 15.63
CA GLU A 42 3.20 -9.70 17.02
C GLU A 42 2.00 -9.14 17.80
N LEU A 43 1.20 -8.26 17.20
CA LEU A 43 0.00 -7.74 17.86
C LEU A 43 -1.07 -8.82 18.13
N LEU A 44 -1.12 -9.86 17.31
CA LEU A 44 -2.10 -10.94 17.45
C LEU A 44 -1.61 -12.09 18.33
N VAL A 45 -0.31 -12.39 18.29
CA VAL A 45 0.29 -13.55 18.97
C VAL A 45 1.03 -13.15 20.25
N GLY A 46 1.52 -11.91 20.34
CA GLY A 46 2.22 -11.34 21.49
C GLY A 46 3.75 -11.41 21.42
N PHE A 47 4.32 -12.04 20.39
CA PHE A 47 5.77 -12.11 20.16
C PHE A 47 6.11 -12.09 18.67
N PRO A 48 7.32 -11.66 18.26
CA PRO A 48 7.72 -11.62 16.85
C PRO A 48 7.84 -13.02 16.22
N PRO A 49 7.52 -13.18 14.91
CA PRO A 49 7.47 -14.47 14.24
C PRO A 49 8.83 -15.16 14.06
N PHE A 50 9.93 -14.40 14.05
CA PHE A 50 11.29 -14.92 13.77
C PHE A 50 12.26 -14.71 14.95
N PHE A 51 11.74 -14.46 16.15
CA PHE A 51 12.57 -14.17 17.32
C PHE A 51 13.53 -15.32 17.65
N ASP A 52 14.76 -14.95 18.01
CA ASP A 52 15.80 -15.83 18.54
C ASP A 52 16.58 -15.09 19.64
N GLN A 53 17.39 -15.81 20.43
CA GLN A 53 18.20 -15.20 21.49
C GLN A 53 19.38 -14.40 20.93
N SER A 54 19.85 -14.76 19.73
CA SER A 54 20.97 -14.10 19.07
C SER A 54 20.49 -13.33 17.85
N ARG A 55 21.10 -12.15 17.61
CA ARG A 55 20.81 -11.34 16.41
C ARG A 55 21.01 -12.16 15.13
N THR A 56 22.12 -12.90 15.04
CA THR A 56 22.43 -13.76 13.90
C THR A 56 21.39 -14.87 13.72
N GLY A 57 20.92 -15.48 14.81
CA GLY A 57 19.86 -16.49 14.77
C GLY A 57 18.54 -15.92 14.26
N THR A 58 18.16 -14.71 14.69
CA THR A 58 16.97 -14.04 14.15
C THR A 58 17.13 -13.74 12.66
N GLU A 59 18.27 -13.21 12.24
CA GLU A 59 18.57 -12.93 10.83
C GLU A 59 18.48 -14.20 9.97
N GLU A 60 19.03 -15.32 10.45
CA GLU A 60 18.93 -16.62 9.79
C GLU A 60 17.48 -17.08 9.67
N ARG A 61 16.68 -16.96 10.74
CA ARG A 61 15.23 -17.29 10.71
C ARG A 61 14.45 -16.40 9.76
N ILE A 62 14.77 -15.10 9.71
CA ILE A 62 14.17 -14.14 8.76
C ILE A 62 14.43 -14.58 7.32
N VAL A 63 15.59 -15.15 7.01
CA VAL A 63 15.91 -15.60 5.64
C VAL A 63 15.32 -16.99 5.33
N THR A 64 15.38 -17.92 6.29
CA THR A 64 15.17 -19.35 6.02
C THR A 64 13.81 -19.89 6.47
N LYS A 65 13.23 -19.38 7.55
CA LYS A 65 12.03 -19.97 8.17
C LYS A 65 10.76 -19.25 7.75
N SER A 66 9.67 -20.02 7.64
CA SER A 66 8.33 -19.45 7.57
C SER A 66 7.80 -19.15 8.98
N PRO A 67 6.92 -18.14 9.13
CA PRO A 67 6.26 -17.87 10.41
C PRO A 67 5.39 -19.06 10.83
N GLU A 68 5.46 -19.43 12.10
CA GLU A 68 4.59 -20.45 12.71
C GLU A 68 3.31 -19.77 13.20
N TYR A 69 2.13 -20.37 12.98
CA TYR A 69 0.85 -19.76 13.36
C TYR A 69 0.14 -20.59 14.42
N PRO A 70 -0.31 -19.99 15.54
CA PRO A 70 -1.11 -20.69 16.52
C PRO A 70 -2.51 -21.00 15.96
N SER A 71 -3.14 -22.04 16.51
CA SER A 71 -4.51 -22.44 16.12
C SER A 71 -5.58 -21.41 16.51
N SER A 72 -5.28 -20.51 17.45
CA SER A 72 -6.15 -19.41 17.86
C SER A 72 -6.29 -18.29 16.83
N LEU A 73 -5.41 -18.24 15.82
CA LEU A 73 -5.41 -17.20 14.81
C LEU A 73 -6.42 -17.54 13.69
N SER A 74 -7.24 -16.57 13.28
CA SER A 74 -8.19 -16.74 12.16
C SER A 74 -7.45 -16.99 10.84
N GLU A 75 -8.03 -17.80 9.95
CA GLU A 75 -7.44 -18.12 8.65
C GLU A 75 -7.22 -16.87 7.78
N GLU A 76 -8.11 -15.88 7.85
CA GLU A 76 -7.98 -14.63 7.10
C GLU A 76 -6.78 -13.79 7.57
N ALA A 77 -6.49 -13.81 8.88
CA ALA A 77 -5.32 -13.15 9.44
C ALA A 77 -4.03 -13.87 9.05
N LYS A 78 -4.03 -15.22 9.09
CA LYS A 78 -2.91 -16.04 8.61
C LYS A 78 -2.61 -15.74 7.14
N ALA A 79 -3.63 -15.70 6.29
CA ALA A 79 -3.49 -15.39 4.88
C ALA A 79 -2.93 -13.97 4.64
N TYR A 80 -3.40 -12.98 5.40
CA TYR A 80 -2.86 -11.61 5.35
C TYR A 80 -1.37 -11.56 5.70
N ILE A 81 -0.99 -12.16 6.84
CA ILE A 81 0.40 -12.18 7.32
C ILE A 81 1.29 -12.97 6.35
N ALA A 82 0.83 -14.12 5.85
CA ALA A 82 1.59 -14.94 4.92
C ALA A 82 1.91 -14.21 3.61
N ARG A 83 0.96 -13.42 3.08
CA ARG A 83 1.21 -12.56 1.91
C ARG A 83 2.24 -11.47 2.20
N ALA A 84 2.16 -10.84 3.37
CA ALA A 84 3.09 -9.79 3.79
C ALA A 84 4.51 -10.32 4.05
N LEU A 85 4.63 -11.51 4.66
CA LEU A 85 5.89 -12.15 5.03
C LEU A 85 6.49 -13.04 3.92
N HIS A 86 6.19 -12.72 2.66
CA HIS A 86 6.84 -13.36 1.53
C HIS A 86 8.33 -12.97 1.46
N LYS A 87 9.22 -13.95 1.34
CA LYS A 87 10.68 -13.73 1.33
C LYS A 87 11.13 -12.97 0.07
N ASN A 88 10.53 -13.30 -1.06
CA ASN A 88 10.76 -12.58 -2.31
C ASN A 88 9.96 -11.25 -2.29
N PRO A 89 10.64 -10.09 -2.35
CA PRO A 89 9.95 -8.81 -2.37
C PRO A 89 9.04 -8.65 -3.60
N ALA A 90 9.37 -9.25 -4.74
CA ALA A 90 8.57 -9.13 -5.97
C ALA A 90 7.19 -9.82 -5.87
N GLU A 91 7.03 -10.76 -4.95
CA GLU A 91 5.76 -11.46 -4.68
C GLU A 91 5.01 -10.86 -3.48
N ARG A 92 5.67 -9.98 -2.72
CA ARG A 92 5.05 -9.26 -1.60
C ARG A 92 4.09 -8.19 -2.13
N PRO A 93 2.85 -8.08 -1.63
CA PRO A 93 1.94 -7.02 -2.04
C PRO A 93 2.48 -5.65 -1.64
N THR A 94 2.02 -4.62 -2.35
CA THR A 94 2.17 -3.23 -1.93
C THR A 94 1.30 -2.94 -0.70
N ILE A 95 1.63 -1.90 0.05
CA ILE A 95 0.83 -1.45 1.20
C ILE A 95 -0.62 -1.17 0.80
N LEU A 96 -0.84 -0.59 -0.38
CA LEU A 96 -2.19 -0.29 -0.88
C LEU A 96 -3.00 -1.57 -1.12
N GLU A 97 -2.40 -2.60 -1.70
CA GLU A 97 -3.04 -3.92 -1.88
C GLU A 97 -3.29 -4.60 -0.53
N MET A 98 -2.40 -4.43 0.45
CA MET A 98 -2.61 -4.95 1.81
C MET A 98 -3.82 -4.29 2.49
N LEU A 99 -4.03 -2.98 2.30
CA LEU A 99 -5.19 -2.27 2.85
C LEU A 99 -6.53 -2.77 2.28
N GLN A 100 -6.51 -3.33 1.07
CA GLN A 100 -7.67 -3.89 0.39
C GLN A 100 -7.88 -5.38 0.73
N HIS A 101 -7.04 -5.98 1.56
CA HIS A 101 -7.19 -7.38 1.94
C HIS A 101 -8.50 -7.59 2.70
N PRO A 102 -9.27 -8.68 2.43
CA PRO A 102 -10.56 -8.93 3.08
C PRO A 102 -10.50 -8.86 4.61
N TRP A 103 -9.41 -9.38 5.19
CA TRP A 103 -9.16 -9.32 6.64
C TRP A 103 -9.10 -7.90 7.21
N VAL A 104 -8.57 -6.93 6.46
CA VAL A 104 -8.51 -5.52 6.89
C VAL A 104 -9.82 -4.81 6.55
N ASP A 105 -10.34 -5.05 5.34
CA ASP A 105 -11.51 -4.35 4.81
C ASP A 105 -12.77 -4.58 5.66
N GLN A 106 -12.96 -5.79 6.20
CA GLN A 106 -14.04 -6.11 7.15
C GLN A 106 -14.06 -5.21 8.39
N TYR A 107 -12.90 -4.68 8.80
CA TYR A 107 -12.77 -3.78 9.95
C TYR A 107 -12.71 -2.31 9.55
N ARG A 108 -12.50 -1.98 8.28
CA ARG A 108 -12.54 -0.58 7.78
C ARG A 108 -13.94 0.00 7.88
N ALA A 109 -14.97 -0.76 7.52
CA ALA A 109 -16.37 -0.33 7.56
C ALA A 109 -16.89 -0.08 9.00
N ARG A 110 -16.31 -0.77 9.99
CA ARG A 110 -16.73 -0.66 11.40
C ARG A 110 -16.34 0.67 12.07
N ARG A 111 -15.56 1.54 11.39
CA ARG A 111 -15.16 2.85 11.92
C ARG A 111 -16.22 3.96 11.81
N SER A 112 -17.42 3.69 11.29
CA SER A 112 -18.54 4.65 11.32
C SER A 112 -19.47 4.48 12.54
N MET A 113 -18.95 4.15 13.71
CA MET A 113 -19.69 4.21 14.99
C MET A 113 -19.19 5.35 15.89
N ARG A 114 -18.93 6.51 15.28
CA ARG A 114 -18.99 7.79 16.00
C ARG A 114 -20.20 8.59 15.50
N THR A 115 -21.35 7.93 15.33
CA THR A 115 -22.63 8.62 15.38
C THR A 115 -22.87 8.98 16.83
N ILE A 116 -22.53 10.23 17.19
CA ILE A 116 -23.12 10.85 18.37
C ILE A 116 -24.63 10.73 18.14
N PRO A 117 -25.41 10.04 18.99
CA PRO A 117 -26.84 10.02 18.83
C PRO A 117 -27.29 11.48 18.95
N SER A 118 -27.79 12.04 17.85
CA SER A 118 -28.51 13.30 17.84
C SER A 118 -29.88 13.10 18.50
N SER A 119 -29.88 12.53 19.71
CA SER A 119 -31.05 12.34 20.57
C SER A 119 -31.13 13.49 21.57
N MET A 120 -30.99 14.72 21.08
CA MET A 120 -31.37 15.94 21.80
C MET A 120 -31.93 17.03 20.87
N ALA A 121 -32.38 16.68 19.67
CA ALA A 121 -33.05 17.64 18.80
C ALA A 121 -34.34 17.03 18.25
N SER A 122 -35.44 17.16 19.00
CA SER A 122 -36.79 17.25 18.42
C SER A 122 -37.81 17.89 19.39
N PRO A 123 -38.88 18.52 18.87
CA PRO A 123 -39.32 19.88 19.21
C PRO A 123 -40.69 19.91 19.95
N PRO A 124 -41.40 21.06 20.10
CA PRO A 124 -42.32 21.47 19.03
C PRO A 124 -42.65 22.99 18.89
N ALA A 125 -43.30 23.28 17.75
CA ALA A 125 -44.32 24.31 17.53
C ALA A 125 -43.92 25.77 17.25
N ALA A 126 -44.07 26.17 15.98
CA ALA A 126 -44.96 27.29 15.62
C ALA A 126 -45.40 27.14 14.15
N SER A 127 -46.72 27.02 13.99
CA SER A 127 -47.46 27.05 12.73
C SER A 127 -47.44 28.46 12.12
N GLY A 128 -47.33 28.58 10.79
CA GLY A 128 -47.64 29.84 10.13
C GLY A 128 -47.16 29.97 8.69
N ALA A 129 -48.14 30.07 7.79
CA ALA A 129 -48.12 30.76 6.50
C ALA A 129 -47.60 30.03 5.24
N GLN A 130 -48.58 29.80 4.36
CA GLN A 130 -48.51 29.38 2.96
C GLN A 130 -48.06 30.52 2.03
N ALA A 131 -47.39 30.18 0.92
CA ALA A 131 -47.53 30.79 -0.43
C ALA A 131 -46.59 30.02 -1.40
N ALA A 132 -47.10 29.16 -2.28
CA ALA A 132 -47.61 29.45 -3.63
C ALA A 132 -46.53 29.43 -4.74
N ALA A 133 -46.56 28.34 -5.53
CA ALA A 133 -46.43 28.23 -7.00
C ALA A 133 -45.20 28.78 -7.78
N ALA A 134 -44.36 27.84 -8.27
CA ALA A 134 -43.94 27.54 -9.68
C ALA A 134 -43.46 28.64 -10.66
N PRO A 135 -42.83 28.33 -11.83
CA PRO A 135 -41.91 27.24 -12.22
C PRO A 135 -40.60 27.76 -12.89
N ALA A 136 -39.69 26.84 -13.23
CA ALA A 136 -38.51 27.06 -14.07
C ALA A 136 -38.85 27.57 -15.48
N PRO A 137 -37.90 28.24 -16.17
CA PRO A 137 -37.41 27.62 -17.41
C PRO A 137 -35.93 27.86 -17.77
N ALA A 138 -35.39 26.86 -18.47
CA ALA A 138 -34.50 26.90 -19.64
C ALA A 138 -33.11 27.58 -19.56
N ALA A 139 -32.10 26.75 -19.79
CA ALA A 139 -30.76 27.11 -20.24
C ALA A 139 -30.76 27.79 -21.62
N PRO A 140 -29.66 28.51 -21.96
CA PRO A 140 -28.98 28.15 -23.20
C PRO A 140 -27.46 28.01 -23.05
N SER A 141 -26.96 27.04 -23.81
CA SER A 141 -25.56 26.77 -24.14
C SER A 141 -24.96 27.90 -24.99
N VAL A 142 -23.75 28.34 -24.67
CA VAL A 142 -22.82 28.95 -25.64
C VAL A 142 -21.38 28.55 -25.33
N ALA A 143 -20.76 27.98 -26.35
CA ALA A 143 -19.39 27.49 -26.41
C ALA A 143 -18.37 28.62 -26.62
N SER A 144 -17.16 28.43 -26.10
CA SER A 144 -15.87 29.02 -26.54
C SER A 144 -14.77 28.44 -25.64
N LYS A 145 -13.56 28.07 -26.07
CA LYS A 145 -12.86 28.10 -27.35
C LYS A 145 -11.73 27.08 -27.22
N ALA A 146 -11.48 26.32 -28.28
CA ALA A 146 -10.27 25.54 -28.44
C ALA A 146 -9.04 26.47 -28.49
N ARG A 147 -7.95 26.05 -27.86
CA ARG A 147 -6.61 26.56 -28.17
C ARG A 147 -5.68 25.38 -28.41
N ALA A 148 -5.37 25.20 -29.68
CA ALA A 148 -4.28 24.36 -30.16
C ALA A 148 -2.94 24.97 -29.75
N VAL A 149 -1.98 24.11 -29.40
CA VAL A 149 -0.54 24.40 -29.51
C VAL A 149 0.12 23.19 -30.15
N ALA A 150 1.01 23.51 -31.07
CA ALA A 150 1.47 22.70 -32.18
C ALA A 150 2.46 21.60 -31.81
N THR A 151 2.36 20.54 -32.61
CA THR A 151 3.36 19.56 -32.97
C THR A 151 4.72 20.19 -33.26
N SER A 152 5.79 19.63 -32.70
CA SER A 152 7.13 19.74 -33.28
C SER A 152 7.67 18.34 -33.51
N THR A 153 7.76 18.03 -34.80
CA THR A 153 8.37 16.89 -35.47
C THR A 153 9.85 16.79 -35.12
N ASN A 154 10.34 15.58 -34.83
CA ASN A 154 11.72 15.21 -35.15
C ASN A 154 11.73 13.78 -35.70
N ILE A 155 11.83 13.71 -37.02
CA ILE A 155 12.14 12.53 -37.80
C ILE A 155 13.64 12.60 -38.03
N ILE A 156 14.41 11.65 -37.48
CA ILE A 156 15.78 11.40 -37.94
C ILE A 156 15.77 10.01 -38.56
N THR A 157 15.79 10.04 -39.90
CA THR A 157 16.14 8.97 -40.81
C THR A 157 17.61 8.63 -40.66
N ALA A 158 17.95 7.35 -40.47
CA ALA A 158 19.23 6.80 -40.89
C ALA A 158 19.03 5.34 -41.30
N GLN A 159 18.88 5.13 -42.60
CA GLN A 159 19.08 3.86 -43.27
C GLN A 159 20.57 3.67 -43.57
N GLY A 160 20.98 2.41 -43.57
CA GLY A 160 22.21 1.92 -44.22
C GLY A 160 23.10 1.15 -43.24
N ALA A 161 23.64 -0.02 -43.54
CA ALA A 161 23.56 -0.86 -44.72
C ALA A 161 24.30 -2.19 -44.37
N VAL A 162 23.93 -3.30 -45.03
CA VAL A 162 24.76 -4.48 -45.44
C VAL A 162 25.96 -4.93 -44.57
N GLN A 163 26.08 -6.17 -44.06
CA GLN A 163 26.14 -7.51 -44.68
C GLN A 163 27.51 -8.18 -44.37
N ALA A 164 27.51 -9.52 -44.33
CA ALA A 164 28.66 -10.46 -44.37
C ALA A 164 29.43 -10.65 -43.05
N ALA A 165 30.00 -11.80 -42.72
CA ALA A 165 29.93 -13.20 -43.18
C ALA A 165 30.83 -14.01 -42.22
N MET A 166 30.56 -15.32 -42.12
CA MET A 166 31.40 -16.38 -41.53
C MET A 166 31.50 -16.47 -40.01
#